data_AF-A0A941ZU02-F1
#
_entry.id   AF-A0A941ZU02-F1
#
_cell.length_a   1.000
_cell.length_b   1.000
_cell.length_c   1.000
_cell.angle_alpha   90.00
_cell.angle_beta   90.00
_cell.angle_gamma   90.00
#
_symmetry.space_group_name_H-M   'P 1'
#
loop_
_entity.id
_entity.type
_entity.pdbx_description
1 polymer ?
#
loop_
_entity_poly.entity_id
_entity_poly.type
_entity_poly.pdbx_seq_one_letter_code
_entity_poly.pdbx_strand_id
1 'polypeptide(L)'
;MDARRLKGFAKLLARKNIEWHELDAGDGSAGYIRIFQKSTGEKTPTIYRMLINQHHSPVLQFATLAHELAHLFLGNLGVDHTLKISHRPGLSHADRELEAESVAYLICARNGIHSASERYLADFVTPETNLDRLDLYAIMRTAGQIEALLGLTAHTQFEKPQVTTLQAMPLS
;
A
#
# COMPACT_ATOMS: atom_id res chain seq x y z
N MET A 1 13.92 -2.28 -0.16
CA MET A 1 13.10 -3.51 -0.31
C MET A 1 13.98 -4.60 -0.92
N ASP A 2 13.94 -5.85 -0.41
CA ASP A 2 14.68 -6.99 -0.98
C ASP A 2 13.75 -8.19 -1.21
N ALA A 3 14.22 -9.20 -1.95
CA ALA A 3 13.42 -10.38 -2.29
C ALA A 3 12.99 -11.19 -1.05
N ARG A 4 13.81 -11.23 0.02
CA ARG A 4 13.46 -11.95 1.25
C ARG A 4 12.30 -11.27 1.97
N ARG A 5 12.36 -9.94 2.10
CA ARG A 5 11.31 -9.13 2.72
C ARG A 5 10.02 -9.24 1.93
N LEU A 6 10.08 -9.16 0.60
CA LEU A 6 8.91 -9.31 -0.27
C LEU A 6 8.23 -10.67 -0.09
N LYS A 7 9.01 -11.77 -0.11
CA LYS A 7 8.47 -13.13 0.16
C LYS A 7 7.84 -13.25 1.54
N GLY A 8 8.29 -12.46 2.52
CA GLY A 8 7.70 -12.39 3.85
C GLY A 8 6.25 -11.90 3.86
N PHE A 9 5.87 -11.02 2.92
CA PHE A 9 4.52 -10.46 2.87
C PHE A 9 3.45 -11.48 2.49
N ALA A 10 3.75 -12.49 1.67
CA ALA A 10 2.81 -13.56 1.32
C ALA A 10 2.20 -14.23 2.57
N LYS A 11 3.01 -14.43 3.63
CA LYS A 11 2.54 -14.98 4.91
C LYS A 11 1.61 -14.03 5.67
N LEU A 12 1.85 -12.73 5.58
CA LEU A 12 1.01 -11.71 6.23
C LEU A 12 -0.34 -11.58 5.50
N LEU A 13 -0.32 -11.60 4.17
CA LEU A 13 -1.50 -11.58 3.30
C LEU A 13 -2.39 -12.81 3.52
N ALA A 14 -1.79 -14.00 3.64
CA ALA A 14 -2.53 -15.23 3.89
C ALA A 14 -3.37 -15.17 5.19
N ARG A 15 -2.89 -14.48 6.24
CA ARG A 15 -3.65 -14.26 7.49
C ARG A 15 -4.90 -13.39 7.30
N LYS A 16 -5.02 -12.73 6.15
CA LYS A 16 -6.17 -11.91 5.75
C LYS A 16 -6.96 -12.52 4.59
N ASN A 17 -6.77 -13.82 4.30
CA ASN A 17 -7.40 -14.52 3.18
C ASN A 17 -7.05 -13.91 1.82
N ILE A 18 -5.84 -13.35 1.69
CA ILE A 18 -5.30 -12.87 0.42
C ILE A 18 -4.23 -13.87 -0.02
N GLU A 19 -4.55 -14.68 -1.03
CA GLU A 19 -3.64 -15.65 -1.63
C GLU A 19 -2.62 -14.95 -2.52
N TRP A 20 -1.33 -15.23 -2.33
CA TRP A 20 -0.27 -14.77 -3.23
C TRP A 20 0.01 -15.79 -4.32
N HIS A 21 0.06 -15.34 -5.57
CA HIS A 21 0.43 -16.14 -6.73
C HIS A 21 1.44 -15.37 -7.59
N GLU A 22 2.37 -16.10 -8.19
CA GLU A 22 3.28 -15.53 -9.19
C GLU A 22 2.58 -15.47 -10.54
N LEU A 23 2.76 -14.34 -11.24
CA LEU A 23 2.27 -14.14 -12.60
C LEU A 23 3.44 -14.27 -13.57
N ASP A 24 3.34 -15.23 -14.48
CA ASP A 24 4.23 -15.36 -15.62
C ASP A 24 3.64 -14.59 -16.81
N ALA A 25 3.74 -13.27 -16.73
CA ALA A 25 3.54 -12.38 -17.86
C ALA A 25 4.90 -11.73 -18.13
N GLY A 26 5.25 -11.49 -19.40
CA GLY A 26 6.41 -10.66 -19.70
C GLY A 26 6.21 -9.23 -19.17
N ASP A 27 6.88 -8.24 -19.75
CA ASP A 27 6.79 -6.85 -19.26
C ASP A 27 5.39 -6.19 -19.44
N GLY A 28 4.42 -6.90 -20.04
CA GLY A 28 3.09 -6.39 -20.36
C GLY A 28 2.07 -6.36 -19.22
N SER A 29 2.37 -6.91 -18.04
CA SER A 29 1.46 -6.85 -16.88
C SER A 29 2.24 -6.90 -15.57
N ALA A 30 2.01 -5.95 -14.67
CA ALA A 30 2.72 -5.90 -13.39
C ALA A 30 2.12 -6.83 -12.33
N GLY A 31 0.80 -7.00 -12.35
CA GLY A 31 0.04 -7.76 -11.36
C GLY A 31 -1.41 -7.31 -11.31
N TYR A 32 -2.21 -7.96 -10.47
CA TYR A 32 -3.56 -7.53 -10.14
C TYR A 32 -4.08 -8.23 -8.88
N ILE A 33 -5.04 -7.63 -8.19
CA ILE A 33 -5.87 -8.30 -7.18
C ILE A 33 -7.31 -8.50 -7.66
N ARG A 34 -7.92 -9.63 -7.28
CA ARG A 34 -9.35 -9.89 -7.51
C ARG A 34 -10.00 -10.69 -6.38
N ILE A 35 -11.32 -10.65 -6.32
CA ILE A 35 -12.10 -11.60 -5.53
C ILE A 35 -11.99 -12.97 -6.21
N PHE A 36 -11.51 -13.98 -5.46
CA PHE A 36 -11.52 -15.37 -5.89
C PHE A 36 -12.78 -16.08 -5.41
N GLN A 37 -13.16 -15.86 -4.15
CA GLN A 37 -14.39 -16.38 -3.57
C GLN A 37 -15.05 -15.30 -2.73
N LYS A 38 -16.32 -15.00 -3.00
CA LYS A 38 -17.09 -14.05 -2.19
C LYS A 38 -17.65 -14.74 -0.96
N SER A 39 -17.70 -14.01 0.17
CA SER A 39 -18.42 -14.46 1.36
C SER A 39 -19.88 -14.79 1.02
N THR A 40 -20.37 -15.91 1.55
CA THR A 40 -21.77 -16.36 1.45
C THR A 40 -22.52 -16.22 2.78
N GLY A 41 -21.88 -15.64 3.80
CA GLY A 41 -22.44 -15.45 5.13
C GLY A 41 -21.34 -15.21 6.18
N GLU A 42 -21.75 -15.01 7.44
CA GLU A 42 -20.86 -14.57 8.53
C GLU A 42 -19.69 -15.52 8.83
N LYS A 43 -19.75 -16.79 8.41
CA LYS A 43 -18.73 -17.81 8.68
C LYS A 43 -17.76 -18.07 7.52
N THR A 44 -18.00 -17.50 6.34
CA THR A 44 -17.14 -17.70 5.16
C THR A 44 -16.50 -16.36 4.78
N PRO A 45 -15.18 -16.17 4.98
CA PRO A 45 -14.55 -14.91 4.59
C PRO A 45 -14.48 -14.79 3.06
N THR A 46 -14.39 -13.56 2.57
CA THR A 46 -13.98 -13.31 1.19
C THR A 46 -12.53 -13.74 1.01
N ILE A 47 -12.25 -14.48 -0.06
CA ILE A 47 -10.90 -14.86 -0.45
C ILE A 47 -10.50 -14.01 -1.65
N TYR A 48 -9.35 -13.35 -1.53
CA TYR A 48 -8.76 -12.56 -2.59
C TYR A 48 -7.55 -13.28 -3.17
N ARG A 49 -7.27 -13.02 -4.45
CA ARG A 49 -6.04 -13.50 -5.09
C ARG A 49 -5.23 -12.31 -5.59
N MET A 50 -4.01 -12.21 -5.07
CA MET A 50 -2.96 -11.28 -5.47
C MET A 50 -2.04 -11.99 -6.44
N LEU A 51 -1.91 -11.45 -7.65
CA LEU A 51 -0.96 -11.92 -8.65
C LEU A 51 0.10 -10.85 -8.87
N ILE A 52 1.37 -11.22 -8.78
CA ILE A 52 2.50 -10.30 -8.96
C ILE A 52 3.46 -10.88 -10.00
N ASN A 53 3.87 -10.06 -10.97
CA ASN A 53 4.77 -10.47 -12.03
C ASN A 53 6.13 -10.86 -11.47
N GLN A 54 6.53 -12.12 -11.70
CA GLN A 54 7.78 -12.68 -11.18
C GLN A 54 9.03 -12.10 -11.85
N HIS A 55 8.91 -11.54 -13.06
CA HIS A 55 10.02 -10.98 -13.83
C HIS A 55 10.42 -9.56 -13.39
N HIS A 56 9.57 -8.89 -12.61
CA HIS A 56 9.84 -7.56 -12.09
C HIS A 56 10.82 -7.59 -10.90
N SER A 57 11.61 -6.52 -10.75
CA SER A 57 12.49 -6.36 -9.59
C SER A 57 11.70 -6.35 -8.27
N PRO A 58 12.29 -6.74 -7.13
CA PRO A 58 11.59 -6.72 -5.84
C PRO A 58 11.02 -5.34 -5.45
N VAL A 59 11.64 -4.26 -5.93
CA VAL A 59 11.15 -2.89 -5.74
C VAL A 59 9.87 -2.66 -6.53
N LEU A 60 9.86 -3.04 -7.81
CA LEU A 60 8.69 -2.89 -8.68
C LEU A 60 7.54 -3.80 -8.22
N GLN A 61 7.83 -5.04 -7.85
CA GLN A 61 6.86 -5.97 -7.26
C GLN A 61 6.21 -5.41 -5.98
N PHE A 62 6.99 -4.72 -5.15
CA PHE A 62 6.44 -4.07 -3.96
C PHE A 62 5.54 -2.89 -4.28
N ALA A 63 5.92 -2.06 -5.28
CA ALA A 63 5.06 -0.97 -5.73
C ALA A 63 3.73 -1.49 -6.27
N THR A 64 3.75 -2.55 -7.09
CA THR A 64 2.54 -3.25 -7.55
C THR A 64 1.73 -3.79 -6.37
N LEU A 65 2.36 -4.48 -5.43
CA LEU A 65 1.68 -4.97 -4.23
C LEU A 65 0.96 -3.84 -3.47
N ALA A 66 1.62 -2.69 -3.27
CA ALA A 66 1.03 -1.56 -2.57
C ALA A 66 -0.17 -0.97 -3.32
N HIS A 67 -0.06 -0.85 -4.65
CA HIS A 67 -1.14 -0.38 -5.53
C HIS A 67 -2.35 -1.32 -5.51
N GLU A 68 -2.14 -2.62 -5.67
CA GLU A 68 -3.23 -3.60 -5.65
C GLU A 68 -3.89 -3.70 -4.28
N LEU A 69 -3.13 -3.61 -3.19
CA LEU A 69 -3.72 -3.51 -1.86
C LEU A 69 -4.51 -2.22 -1.67
N ALA A 70 -4.09 -1.11 -2.30
CA ALA A 70 -4.85 0.13 -2.26
C ALA A 70 -6.22 -0.04 -2.93
N HIS A 71 -6.31 -0.70 -4.09
CA HIS A 71 -7.60 -1.04 -4.69
C HIS A 71 -8.52 -1.82 -3.73
N LEU A 72 -7.96 -2.81 -3.02
CA LEU A 72 -8.73 -3.56 -2.04
C LEU A 72 -9.22 -2.65 -0.90
N PHE A 73 -8.30 -1.98 -0.19
CA PHE A 73 -8.62 -1.25 1.04
C PHE A 73 -9.37 0.07 0.81
N LEU A 74 -9.27 0.67 -0.39
CA LEU A 74 -10.12 1.78 -0.82
C LEU A 74 -11.55 1.33 -1.16
N GLY A 75 -11.82 0.02 -1.18
CA GLY A 75 -13.14 -0.54 -1.44
C GLY A 75 -13.49 -0.69 -2.92
N ASN A 76 -12.50 -0.62 -3.83
CA ASN A 76 -12.74 -0.75 -5.26
C ASN A 76 -13.20 -2.17 -5.66
N LEU A 77 -12.94 -3.16 -4.81
CA LEU A 77 -13.42 -4.55 -4.95
C LEU A 77 -14.73 -4.81 -4.20
N GLY A 78 -15.33 -3.79 -3.57
CA GLY A 78 -16.53 -3.90 -2.76
C GLY A 78 -16.28 -3.98 -1.26
N VAL A 79 -17.38 -4.03 -0.51
CA VAL A 79 -17.39 -4.02 0.97
C VAL A 79 -16.85 -5.33 1.53
N ASP A 80 -16.03 -5.22 2.56
CA ASP A 80 -15.61 -6.37 3.38
C ASP A 80 -15.54 -5.97 4.85
N HIS A 81 -16.48 -6.48 5.66
CA HIS A 81 -16.56 -6.15 7.08
C HIS A 81 -15.40 -6.73 7.90
N THR A 82 -14.82 -7.86 7.48
CA THR A 82 -13.70 -8.51 8.18
C THR A 82 -12.42 -7.70 8.03
N LEU A 83 -12.20 -7.14 6.84
CA LEU A 83 -11.08 -6.26 6.54
C LEU A 83 -11.35 -4.79 6.89
N LYS A 84 -12.56 -4.47 7.40
CA LYS A 84 -13.02 -3.10 7.72
C LYS A 84 -13.00 -2.17 6.49
N ILE A 85 -13.40 -2.70 5.34
CA ILE A 85 -13.49 -2.00 4.06
C ILE A 85 -14.92 -1.50 3.89
N SER A 86 -15.09 -0.19 3.83
CA SER A 86 -16.39 0.48 3.68
C SER A 86 -16.79 0.64 2.21
N HIS A 87 -18.09 0.79 1.96
CA HIS A 87 -18.59 1.12 0.63
C HIS A 87 -18.23 2.55 0.23
N ARG A 88 -17.71 2.74 -0.97
CA ARG A 88 -17.40 4.06 -1.56
C ARG A 88 -17.98 4.15 -2.98
N PRO A 89 -19.29 4.42 -3.12
CA PRO A 89 -19.93 4.51 -4.43
C PRO A 89 -19.56 5.82 -5.14
N GLY A 90 -19.70 5.83 -6.48
CA GLY A 90 -19.72 7.07 -7.27
C GLY A 90 -18.36 7.60 -7.75
N LEU A 91 -17.25 6.88 -7.51
CA LEU A 91 -15.95 7.24 -8.07
C LEU A 91 -15.80 6.77 -9.51
N SER A 92 -15.25 7.62 -10.38
CA SER A 92 -14.88 7.21 -11.73
C SER A 92 -13.74 6.18 -11.70
N HIS A 93 -13.46 5.52 -12.83
CA HIS A 93 -12.28 4.66 -12.91
C HIS A 93 -11.00 5.47 -12.69
N ALA A 94 -10.88 6.63 -13.33
CA ALA A 94 -9.70 7.49 -13.19
C ALA A 94 -9.45 7.94 -11.74
N ASP A 95 -10.51 8.32 -11.01
CA ASP A 95 -10.37 8.72 -9.60
C ASP A 95 -9.90 7.55 -8.72
N ARG A 96 -10.40 6.33 -9.00
CA ARG A 96 -10.01 5.11 -8.27
C ARG A 96 -8.55 4.72 -8.49
N GLU A 97 -8.06 4.83 -9.72
CA GLU A 97 -6.66 4.60 -10.05
C GLU A 97 -5.78 5.65 -9.37
N LEU A 98 -6.15 6.93 -9.47
CA LEU A 98 -5.38 8.02 -8.89
C LEU A 98 -5.26 7.92 -7.36
N GLU A 99 -6.34 7.54 -6.66
CA GLU A 99 -6.28 7.27 -5.23
C GLU A 99 -5.38 6.06 -4.91
N ALA A 100 -5.47 4.98 -5.69
CA ALA A 100 -4.68 3.77 -5.47
C ALA A 100 -3.18 4.01 -5.69
N GLU A 101 -2.83 4.73 -6.75
CA GLU A 101 -1.46 5.18 -7.01
C GLU A 101 -0.94 6.12 -5.93
N SER A 102 -1.77 7.05 -5.45
CA SER A 102 -1.40 7.96 -4.36
C SER A 102 -1.05 7.19 -3.07
N VAL A 103 -1.82 6.16 -2.73
CA VAL A 103 -1.52 5.28 -1.60
C VAL A 103 -0.20 4.53 -1.83
N ALA A 104 -0.02 3.92 -3.00
CA ALA A 104 1.19 3.16 -3.33
C ALA A 104 2.46 4.03 -3.25
N TYR A 105 2.37 5.26 -3.75
CA TYR A 105 3.43 6.25 -3.65
C TYR A 105 3.80 6.57 -2.22
N LEU A 106 2.81 6.89 -1.36
CA LEU A 106 3.06 7.21 0.04
C LEU A 106 3.78 6.07 0.77
N ILE A 107 3.34 4.83 0.54
CA ILE A 107 3.95 3.64 1.15
C ILE A 107 5.39 3.46 0.64
N CYS A 108 5.62 3.58 -0.67
CA CYS A 108 6.97 3.45 -1.24
C CYS A 108 7.92 4.53 -0.70
N ALA A 109 7.48 5.80 -0.73
CA ALA A 109 8.26 6.94 -0.25
C ALA A 109 8.65 6.77 1.23
N ARG A 110 7.70 6.40 2.09
CA ARG A 110 7.94 6.16 3.53
C ARG A 110 8.88 4.99 3.82
N ASN A 111 9.03 4.06 2.88
CA ASN A 111 9.91 2.91 3.00
C ASN A 111 11.27 3.10 2.30
N GLY A 112 11.62 4.34 1.93
CA GLY A 112 12.89 4.69 1.27
C GLY A 112 13.00 4.10 -0.14
N ILE A 113 11.87 3.77 -0.75
CA ILE A 113 11.82 3.24 -2.11
C ILE A 113 11.62 4.42 -3.05
N HIS A 114 12.74 4.94 -3.53
CA HIS A 114 12.80 5.89 -4.63
C HIS A 114 12.64 5.09 -5.93
N SER A 115 11.41 4.69 -6.19
CA SER A 115 11.03 3.97 -7.40
C SER A 115 11.08 4.90 -8.62
N ALA A 116 11.23 4.33 -9.80
CA ALA A 116 10.76 4.91 -11.07
C ALA A 116 9.23 5.19 -11.11
N SER A 117 8.55 5.09 -9.97
CA SER A 117 7.19 5.57 -9.70
C SER A 117 7.11 7.09 -9.70
N GLU A 118 8.23 7.82 -9.62
CA GLU A 118 8.25 9.25 -9.94
C GLU A 118 7.77 9.49 -11.38
N ARG A 119 8.11 8.61 -12.33
CA ARG A 119 7.56 8.65 -13.69
C ARG A 119 6.08 8.29 -13.71
N TYR A 120 5.71 7.23 -12.98
CA TYR A 120 4.33 6.74 -12.93
C TYR A 120 3.35 7.70 -12.21
N LEU A 121 3.80 8.58 -11.30
CA LEU A 121 2.95 9.65 -10.74
C LEU A 121 3.06 10.98 -11.49
N ALA A 122 4.21 11.29 -12.09
CA ALA A 122 4.35 12.49 -12.91
C ALA A 122 3.40 12.47 -14.12
N ASP A 123 3.06 11.28 -14.62
CA ASP A 123 2.09 11.11 -15.70
C ASP A 123 0.63 11.35 -15.26
N PHE A 124 0.32 11.34 -13.95
CA PHE A 124 -1.05 11.48 -13.41
C PHE A 124 -1.29 12.76 -12.61
N VAL A 125 -0.24 13.47 -12.21
CA VAL A 125 -0.33 14.85 -11.72
C VAL A 125 -0.13 15.79 -12.90
N THR A 126 -1.18 15.94 -13.71
CA THR A 126 -1.24 16.99 -14.73
C THR A 126 -1.80 18.27 -14.10
N PRO A 127 -1.62 19.45 -14.73
CA PRO A 127 -2.23 20.69 -14.26
C PRO A 127 -3.77 20.62 -14.11
N GLU A 128 -4.40 19.64 -14.76
CA GLU A 128 -5.85 19.37 -14.72
C GLU A 128 -6.27 18.37 -13.63
N THR A 129 -5.33 17.81 -12.86
CA THR A 129 -5.65 16.88 -11.76
C THR A 129 -6.43 17.64 -10.68
N ASN A 130 -7.74 17.45 -10.69
CA ASN A 130 -8.64 18.08 -9.73
C ASN A 130 -8.52 17.37 -8.37
N LEU A 131 -7.65 17.92 -7.52
CA LEU A 131 -7.39 17.44 -6.16
C LEU A 131 -8.65 17.42 -5.27
N ASP A 132 -9.69 18.21 -5.61
CA ASP A 132 -10.95 18.22 -4.86
C ASP A 132 -11.72 16.89 -4.98
N ARG A 133 -11.35 16.03 -5.93
CA ARG A 133 -11.96 14.72 -6.15
C ARG A 133 -11.29 13.61 -5.35
N LEU A 134 -10.14 13.88 -4.72
CA LEU A 134 -9.40 12.91 -3.92
C LEU A 134 -9.85 12.93 -2.46
N ASP A 135 -10.20 11.76 -1.94
CA ASP A 135 -10.41 11.60 -0.50
C ASP A 135 -9.05 11.37 0.19
N LEU A 136 -8.37 12.48 0.49
CA LEU A 136 -7.06 12.46 1.17
C LEU A 136 -7.11 11.67 2.48
N TYR A 137 -8.24 11.73 3.20
CA TYR A 137 -8.42 10.96 4.42
C TYR A 137 -8.47 9.46 4.14
N ALA A 138 -9.18 9.01 3.10
CA ALA A 138 -9.16 7.61 2.67
C ALA A 138 -7.76 7.17 2.22
N ILE A 139 -7.04 8.01 1.46
CA ILE A 139 -5.66 7.72 1.03
C ILE A 139 -4.76 7.50 2.25
N MET A 140 -4.70 8.47 3.17
CA MET A 140 -3.81 8.38 4.34
C MET A 140 -4.18 7.22 5.28
N ARG A 141 -5.48 6.99 5.50
CA ARG A 141 -5.97 5.88 6.31
C ARG A 141 -5.60 4.54 5.68
N THR A 142 -5.81 4.39 4.36
CA THR A 142 -5.52 3.16 3.62
C THR A 142 -4.03 2.86 3.61
N ALA A 143 -3.18 3.88 3.41
CA ALA A 143 -1.74 3.75 3.54
C ALA A 143 -1.34 3.19 4.92
N GLY A 144 -1.88 3.75 6.00
CA GLY A 144 -1.63 3.26 7.36
C GLY A 144 -2.13 1.82 7.60
N GLN A 145 -3.28 1.44 7.03
CA GLN A 145 -3.80 0.07 7.12
C GLN A 145 -2.88 -0.94 6.41
N ILE A 146 -2.39 -0.59 5.21
CA ILE A 146 -1.49 -1.45 4.45
C ILE A 146 -0.11 -1.53 5.12
N GLU A 147 0.42 -0.41 5.62
CA GLU A 147 1.68 -0.39 6.38
C GLU A 147 1.58 -1.28 7.62
N ALA A 148 0.48 -1.20 8.37
CA ALA A 148 0.24 -2.08 9.52
C ALA A 148 0.11 -3.55 9.12
N LEU A 149 -0.61 -3.85 8.04
CA LEU A 149 -0.74 -5.20 7.49
C LEU A 149 0.62 -5.81 7.13
N LEU A 150 1.47 -5.02 6.48
CA LEU A 150 2.79 -5.45 6.00
C LEU A 150 3.89 -5.34 7.06
N GLY A 151 3.58 -4.88 8.28
CA GLY A 151 4.56 -4.69 9.35
C GLY A 151 5.60 -3.61 9.02
N LEU A 152 5.19 -2.58 8.29
CA LEU A 152 6.03 -1.46 7.83
C LEU A 152 5.90 -0.22 8.71
N THR A 153 4.99 -0.22 9.68
CA THR A 153 4.85 0.88 10.63
C THR A 153 6.20 1.10 11.32
N ALA A 154 6.77 2.28 11.16
CA ALA A 154 7.91 2.69 11.97
C ALA A 154 7.50 2.56 13.43
N HIS A 155 8.22 1.76 14.21
CA HIS A 155 8.23 1.97 15.65
C HIS A 155 8.75 3.39 15.83
N THR A 156 7.90 4.30 16.31
CA THR A 156 8.36 5.59 16.82
C THR A 156 9.33 5.28 17.96
N GLN A 157 10.61 5.15 17.63
CA GLN A 157 11.67 5.30 18.61
C GLN A 157 11.59 6.77 18.99
N PHE A 158 10.90 7.06 20.09
CA PHE A 158 11.09 8.32 20.79
C PHE A 158 12.56 8.36 21.18
N GLU A 159 13.36 9.04 20.38
CA GLU A 159 14.71 9.42 20.78
C GLU A 159 14.53 10.30 22.02
N LYS A 160 14.90 9.77 23.20
CA LYS A 160 14.86 10.56 24.44
C LYS A 160 15.74 11.80 24.19
N PRO A 161 15.24 13.02 24.42
CA PRO A 161 16.07 14.21 24.25
C PRO A 161 17.32 14.05 25.11
N GLN A 162 18.48 14.11 24.48
CA GLN A 162 19.75 14.14 25.20
C GLN A 162 19.78 15.45 25.99
N VAL A 163 19.71 15.33 27.32
CA VAL A 163 19.93 16.46 28.21
C VAL A 163 21.42 16.78 28.15
N THR A 164 21.79 17.75 27.31
CA THR A 164 23.13 18.32 27.31
C THR A 164 23.36 18.96 28.67
N THR A 165 24.14 18.31 29.52
CA THR A 165 24.58 18.90 30.78
C THR A 165 25.63 19.95 30.43
N LEU A 166 25.26 21.23 30.47
CA LEU A 166 26.20 22.34 30.39
C LEU A 166 27.16 22.23 31.58
N GLN A 167 28.40 21.81 31.32
CA GLN A 167 29.47 21.91 32.30
C GLN A 167 29.78 23.40 32.54
N ALA A 168 29.66 23.82 33.79
CA ALA A 168 30.04 25.16 34.23
C ALA A 168 31.54 25.36 34.01
N MET A 169 31.91 26.43 33.30
CA MET A 169 33.30 26.88 33.18
C MET A 169 33.73 27.56 34.48
N PRO A 170 34.96 27.33 34.98
CA PRO A 170 35.45 28.01 36.16
C PRO A 170 35.75 29.48 35.85
N LEU A 171 35.29 30.38 36.72
CA LEU A 171 35.64 31.79 36.71
C LEU A 171 37.10 31.95 37.17
N SER A 172 37.92 32.52 36.31
CA SER A 172 39.26 33.05 36.61
C SER A 172 39.21 34.55 36.85
#